data_AF-A0A1Y1QG12-F1
#
_entry.id   AF-A0A1Y1QG12-F1
#
_cell.length_a   1.000
_cell.length_b   1.000
_cell.length_c   1.000
_cell.angle_alpha   90.00
_cell.angle_beta   90.00
_cell.angle_gamma   90.00
#
_symmetry.space_group_name_H-M   'P 1'
#
loop_
_entity.id
_entity.type
_entity.pdbx_description
1 polymer ?
#
loop_
_entity_poly.entity_id
_entity_poly.type
_entity_poly.pdbx_seq_one_letter_code
_entity_poly.pdbx_strand_id
1 'polypeptide(L)'
;MSVQDAFAAPRSAVRDVSGGTGAITDTVINALKKTRPWVLFLAILGFVGAALTLLVGIAVVISSMMIGNLDGMDAEIAPFGSGMMIGVGVLYAAMAVIYFMSALYLLRYAGAIKRLSSSLSVADLEAALEQQASFWKLIGILVLISIVLMVVMLLAGLGGALFMGAAGL
;
A
#
# COMPACT_ATOMS: atom_id res chain seq x y z
N MET A 1 -47.23 36.94 15.83
CA MET A 1 -46.75 35.86 14.94
C MET A 1 -47.94 35.41 14.11
N SER A 2 -47.90 35.66 12.80
CA SER A 2 -48.93 35.17 11.88
C SER A 2 -48.87 33.65 11.87
N VAL A 3 -50.03 33.00 11.81
CA VAL A 3 -50.21 31.53 11.83
C VAL A 3 -49.51 30.82 10.65
N GLN A 4 -48.96 31.60 9.71
CA GLN A 4 -48.30 31.16 8.49
C GLN A 4 -46.86 30.68 8.75
N ASP A 5 -46.21 31.09 9.84
CA ASP A 5 -44.84 30.68 10.18
C ASP A 5 -44.77 29.31 10.88
N ALA A 6 -45.91 28.76 11.33
CA ALA A 6 -45.96 27.51 12.11
C ALA A 6 -45.75 26.24 11.27
N PHE A 7 -45.94 26.32 9.95
CA PHE A 7 -45.81 25.20 9.02
C PHE A 7 -44.65 25.36 8.03
N ALA A 8 -43.70 26.25 8.31
CA ALA A 8 -42.48 26.34 7.52
C ALA A 8 -41.71 25.02 7.61
N ALA A 9 -41.53 24.34 6.48
CA ALA A 9 -40.72 23.14 6.41
C ALA A 9 -39.32 23.43 7.00
N PRO A 10 -38.74 22.52 7.80
CA PRO A 10 -37.37 22.66 8.28
C PRO A 10 -36.48 22.97 7.08
N ARG A 11 -35.68 24.04 7.17
CA ARG A 11 -34.75 24.40 6.09
C ARG A 11 -33.90 23.15 5.81
N SER A 12 -34.09 22.54 4.64
CA SER A 12 -33.32 21.36 4.28
C SER A 12 -31.85 21.77 4.24
N ALA A 13 -31.02 21.17 5.10
CA ALA A 13 -29.57 21.34 5.02
C ALA A 13 -28.98 20.77 3.72
N VAL A 14 -29.82 20.03 2.97
CA VAL A 14 -29.52 19.48 1.65
C VAL A 14 -30.33 20.25 0.62
N ARG A 15 -29.63 20.88 -0.32
CA ARG A 15 -30.21 21.53 -1.50
C ARG A 15 -30.33 20.48 -2.59
N ASP A 16 -31.51 20.35 -3.19
CA ASP A 16 -31.73 19.42 -4.30
C ASP A 16 -31.07 19.98 -5.58
N VAL A 17 -30.44 19.11 -6.37
CA VAL A 17 -29.68 19.50 -7.57
C VAL A 17 -30.07 18.61 -8.74
N SER A 18 -31.05 19.08 -9.51
CA SER A 18 -31.19 18.71 -10.91
C SER A 18 -30.02 19.33 -11.71
N GLY A 19 -28.97 18.54 -11.94
CA GLY A 19 -27.90 18.82 -12.90
C GLY A 19 -26.71 19.64 -12.37
N GLY A 20 -25.59 18.97 -12.11
CA GLY A 20 -24.25 19.54 -12.37
C GLY A 20 -23.59 20.48 -11.34
N THR A 21 -24.08 20.65 -10.12
CA THR A 21 -23.31 21.34 -9.06
C THR A 21 -23.59 20.74 -7.70
N GLY A 22 -23.00 19.56 -7.44
CA GLY A 22 -23.10 18.92 -6.13
C GLY A 22 -22.60 19.85 -5.03
N ALA A 23 -23.48 20.23 -4.11
CA ALA A 23 -23.06 20.97 -2.93
C ALA A 23 -22.12 20.07 -2.11
N ILE A 24 -20.85 20.46 -1.99
CA ILE A 24 -19.91 19.78 -1.10
C ILE A 24 -20.15 20.30 0.30
N THR A 25 -20.37 19.39 1.25
CA THR A 25 -20.56 19.78 2.64
C THR A 25 -19.21 20.05 3.32
N ASP A 26 -19.17 21.03 4.21
CA ASP A 26 -17.98 21.31 5.03
C ASP A 26 -17.54 20.08 5.83
N THR A 27 -18.48 19.21 6.20
CA THR A 27 -18.23 17.93 6.87
C THR A 27 -17.30 17.02 6.06
N VAL A 28 -17.54 16.89 4.74
CA VAL A 28 -16.71 16.06 3.85
C VAL A 28 -15.30 16.64 3.75
N ILE A 29 -15.19 17.95 3.52
CA ILE A 29 -13.90 18.64 3.41
C ILE A 29 -13.10 18.50 4.71
N ASN A 30 -13.75 18.72 5.86
CA ASN A 30 -13.12 18.61 7.16
C ASN A 30 -12.66 17.19 7.49
N ALA A 31 -13.44 16.16 7.10
CA ALA A 31 -13.04 14.78 7.26
C ALA A 31 -11.77 14.45 6.45
N LEU A 32 -11.73 14.84 5.18
CA LEU A 32 -10.55 14.63 4.32
C LEU A 32 -9.32 15.42 4.79
N LYS A 33 -9.51 16.67 5.23
CA LYS A 33 -8.44 17.49 5.81
C LYS A 33 -7.81 16.81 7.04
N LYS A 34 -8.63 16.20 7.90
CA LYS A 34 -8.16 15.46 9.08
C LYS A 34 -7.33 14.23 8.72
N THR A 35 -7.63 13.54 7.61
CA THR A 35 -6.86 12.36 7.18
C THR A 35 -5.58 12.72 6.45
N ARG A 36 -5.51 13.88 5.79
CA ARG A 36 -4.34 14.32 4.99
C ARG A 36 -2.98 14.19 5.70
N PRO A 37 -2.76 14.69 6.93
CA PRO A 37 -1.45 14.57 7.57
C PRO A 37 -1.05 13.12 7.83
N TRP A 38 -2.00 12.25 8.17
CA TRP A 38 -1.75 10.81 8.35
C TRP A 38 -1.40 10.11 7.05
N VAL A 39 -2.12 10.41 5.97
CA VAL A 39 -1.82 9.89 4.64
C VAL A 39 -0.42 10.31 4.19
N LEU A 40 -0.05 11.57 4.41
CA LEU A 40 1.27 12.09 4.05
C LEU A 40 2.39 11.46 4.89
N PHE A 41 2.16 11.29 6.19
CA PHE A 41 3.07 10.57 7.08
C PHE A 41 3.31 9.14 6.59
N LEU A 42 2.24 8.39 6.29
CA LEU A 42 2.33 7.02 5.78
C LEU A 42 3.01 6.96 4.40
N ALA A 43 2.77 7.93 3.52
CA ALA A 43 3.47 8.02 2.24
C ALA A 43 4.98 8.18 2.44
N ILE A 44 5.40 9.10 3.32
CA ILE A 44 6.82 9.32 3.63
C ILE A 44 7.45 8.05 4.23
N LEU A 45 6.77 7.44 5.21
CA LEU A 45 7.25 6.18 5.79
C LEU A 45 7.36 5.06 4.75
N GLY A 46 6.42 4.97 3.81
CA GLY A 46 6.47 4.00 2.72
C GLY A 46 7.67 4.20 1.80
N PHE A 47 8.01 5.46 1.47
CA PHE A 47 9.23 5.75 0.70
C PHE A 47 10.51 5.43 1.47
N VAL A 48 10.58 5.79 2.76
CA VAL A 48 11.73 5.44 3.62
C VAL A 48 11.86 3.93 3.74
N GLY A 49 10.75 3.23 3.98
CA GLY A 49 10.69 1.77 4.02
C GLY A 49 11.18 1.15 2.70
N ALA A 50 10.70 1.64 1.56
CA ALA A 50 11.16 1.18 0.24
C ALA A 50 12.67 1.34 0.05
N ALA A 51 13.23 2.51 0.42
CA ALA A 51 14.66 2.77 0.31
C ALA A 51 15.47 1.83 1.22
N LEU A 52 15.07 1.66 2.47
CA LEU A 52 15.75 0.76 3.41
C LEU A 52 15.65 -0.71 2.96
N THR A 53 14.48 -1.17 2.52
CA THR A 53 14.30 -2.53 1.99
C THR A 53 15.17 -2.77 0.76
N LEU A 54 15.29 -1.78 -0.13
CA LEU A 54 16.17 -1.88 -1.29
C LEU A 54 17.64 -1.97 -0.89
N LEU A 55 18.09 -1.15 0.07
CA LEU A 55 19.46 -1.19 0.58
C LEU A 55 19.78 -2.55 1.22
N VAL A 56 18.84 -3.13 1.99
CA VAL A 56 18.99 -4.48 2.53
C VAL A 56 19.10 -5.51 1.41
N GLY A 57 18.25 -5.44 0.39
CA GLY A 57 18.33 -6.35 -0.76
C GLY A 57 19.68 -6.28 -1.47
N ILE A 58 20.20 -5.08 -1.72
CA ILE A 58 21.52 -4.87 -2.33
C ILE A 58 22.63 -5.43 -1.42
N ALA A 59 22.58 -5.16 -0.11
CA ALA A 59 23.55 -5.67 0.85
C ALA A 59 23.59 -7.20 0.88
N VAL A 60 22.43 -7.86 0.83
CA VAL A 60 22.32 -9.33 0.75
C VAL A 60 23.00 -9.86 -0.52
N VAL A 61 22.74 -9.25 -1.68
CA VAL A 61 23.36 -9.67 -2.95
C VAL A 61 24.88 -9.49 -2.91
N ILE A 62 25.38 -8.34 -2.47
CA ILE A 62 26.83 -8.08 -2.36
C ILE A 62 27.48 -9.08 -1.40
N SER A 63 26.86 -9.33 -0.25
CA SER A 63 27.38 -10.29 0.74
C SER A 63 27.45 -11.70 0.17
N SER A 64 26.47 -12.11 -0.63
CA SER A 64 26.48 -13.42 -1.31
C SER A 64 27.63 -13.58 -2.31
N MET A 65 28.02 -12.50 -2.99
CA MET A 65 29.16 -12.51 -3.92
C MET A 65 30.49 -12.62 -3.18
N MET A 66 30.61 -12.00 -2.00
CA MET A 66 31.84 -12.07 -1.20
C MET A 66 32.01 -13.45 -0.54
N ILE A 67 30.92 -14.04 -0.05
CA ILE A 67 30.94 -15.37 0.59
C ILE A 67 31.20 -16.48 -0.44
N GLY A 68 30.65 -16.37 -1.66
CA GLY A 68 30.85 -17.36 -2.72
C GLY A 68 32.29 -17.49 -3.24
N ASN A 69 33.19 -16.58 -2.86
CA ASN A 69 34.62 -16.60 -3.22
C ASN A 69 35.53 -17.12 -2.08
N LEU A 70 34.98 -17.47 -0.92
CA LEU A 70 35.72 -18.06 0.19
C LEU A 70 35.65 -19.60 0.08
N ASP A 71 36.63 -20.19 -0.61
CA ASP A 71 36.83 -21.64 -0.57
C ASP A 71 37.09 -22.08 0.89
N GLY A 72 36.21 -22.92 1.43
CA GLY A 72 36.42 -23.58 2.73
C GLY A 72 35.53 -23.13 3.89
N MET A 73 34.48 -22.33 3.67
CA MET A 73 33.49 -22.08 4.72
C MET A 73 32.51 -23.26 4.78
N ASP A 74 32.51 -23.99 5.90
CA ASP A 74 31.70 -25.18 6.13
C ASP A 74 30.23 -24.92 5.77
N ALA A 75 29.62 -25.87 5.05
CA ALA A 75 28.23 -25.83 4.60
C ALA A 75 27.20 -25.66 5.73
N GLU A 76 27.62 -25.78 6.99
CA GLU A 76 26.80 -25.53 8.17
C GLU A 76 26.52 -24.05 8.45
N ILE A 77 27.38 -23.11 8.01
CA ILE A 77 27.21 -21.66 8.30
C ILE A 77 26.31 -20.98 7.26
N ALA A 78 26.18 -21.56 6.07
CA ALA A 78 25.29 -21.07 5.01
C ALA A 78 24.40 -22.23 4.47
N PRO A 79 23.34 -22.61 5.19
CA PRO A 79 22.37 -23.62 4.71
C PRO A 79 21.67 -23.21 3.41
N PHE A 80 21.84 -21.96 2.98
CA PHE A 80 21.31 -21.40 1.74
C PHE A 80 22.46 -21.03 0.82
N GLY A 81 22.66 -21.82 -0.24
CA GLY A 81 23.72 -21.57 -1.23
C GLY A 81 23.62 -20.20 -1.90
N SER A 82 24.71 -19.75 -2.53
CA SER A 82 24.84 -18.42 -3.16
C SER A 82 23.66 -18.05 -4.08
N GLY A 83 23.13 -19.00 -4.84
CA GLY A 83 21.95 -18.80 -5.70
C GLY A 83 20.66 -18.45 -4.94
N MET A 84 20.46 -19.01 -3.74
CA MET A 84 19.29 -18.71 -2.91
C MET A 84 19.37 -17.30 -2.31
N MET A 85 20.56 -16.85 -1.90
CA MET A 85 20.77 -15.50 -1.39
C MET A 85 20.52 -14.42 -2.46
N ILE A 86 20.91 -14.68 -3.72
CA ILE A 86 20.56 -13.80 -4.85
C ILE A 86 19.04 -13.72 -5.01
N GLY A 87 18.34 -14.85 -4.92
CA GLY A 87 16.87 -14.90 -4.97
C GLY A 87 16.21 -14.08 -3.87
N VAL A 88 16.74 -14.14 -2.64
CA VAL A 88 16.28 -13.29 -1.52
C VAL A 88 16.50 -11.82 -1.85
N GLY A 89 17.67 -11.42 -2.35
CA GLY A 89 17.94 -10.04 -2.75
C GLY A 89 16.95 -9.51 -3.80
N VAL A 90 16.62 -10.31 -4.81
CA VAL A 90 15.61 -9.97 -5.83
C VAL A 90 14.21 -9.81 -5.21
N LEU A 91 13.84 -10.68 -4.26
CA LEU A 91 12.57 -10.56 -3.54
C LEU A 91 12.49 -9.24 -2.75
N TYR A 92 13.56 -8.85 -2.05
CA TYR A 92 13.64 -7.56 -1.36
C TYR A 92 13.50 -6.37 -2.33
N ALA A 93 14.13 -6.44 -3.51
CA ALA A 93 13.96 -5.41 -4.54
C ALA A 93 12.50 -5.32 -5.02
N ALA A 94 11.82 -6.46 -5.24
CA ALA A 94 10.41 -6.49 -5.60
C ALA A 94 9.52 -5.88 -4.49
N MET A 95 9.80 -6.20 -3.22
CA MET A 95 9.09 -5.59 -2.08
C MET A 95 9.31 -4.08 -2.00
N ALA A 96 10.53 -3.59 -2.25
CA ALA A 96 10.81 -2.17 -2.30
C ALA A 96 9.97 -1.44 -3.36
N VAL A 97 9.81 -2.04 -4.55
CA VAL A 97 8.94 -1.50 -5.61
C VAL A 97 7.48 -1.43 -5.15
N ILE A 98 7.00 -2.47 -4.46
CA ILE A 98 5.62 -2.51 -3.92
C ILE A 98 5.39 -1.39 -2.89
N TYR A 99 6.33 -1.20 -1.96
CA TYR A 99 6.26 -0.12 -0.96
C TYR A 99 6.32 1.25 -1.61
N PHE A 100 7.23 1.44 -2.57
CA PHE A 100 7.35 2.68 -3.33
C PHE A 100 6.04 3.02 -4.06
N MET A 101 5.46 2.05 -4.76
CA MET A 101 4.21 2.25 -5.49
C MET A 101 3.06 2.60 -4.53
N SER A 102 2.95 1.89 -3.40
CA SER A 102 1.93 2.16 -2.38
C SER A 102 2.06 3.57 -1.79
N ALA A 103 3.29 4.00 -1.50
CA ALA A 103 3.61 5.34 -1.03
C ALA A 103 3.24 6.42 -2.06
N LEU A 104 3.47 6.15 -3.35
CA LEU A 104 3.14 7.06 -4.44
C LEU A 104 1.63 7.31 -4.55
N TYR A 105 0.79 6.27 -4.41
CA TYR A 105 -0.66 6.44 -4.39
C TYR A 105 -1.14 7.26 -3.17
N LEU A 106 -0.57 7.03 -1.99
CA LEU A 106 -0.87 7.84 -0.80
C LEU A 106 -0.46 9.30 -0.99
N LEU A 107 0.72 9.56 -1.59
CA LEU A 107 1.18 10.91 -1.86
C LEU A 107 0.25 11.64 -2.85
N ARG A 108 -0.21 10.96 -3.91
CA ARG A 108 -1.18 11.50 -4.87
C ARG A 108 -2.52 11.81 -4.19
N TYR A 109 -3.00 10.93 -3.31
CA TYR A 109 -4.22 11.14 -2.53
C TYR A 109 -4.10 12.35 -1.59
N ALA A 110 -3.01 12.46 -0.81
CA ALA A 110 -2.76 13.62 0.04
C ALA A 110 -2.64 14.94 -0.75
N GLY A 111 -2.12 14.87 -1.97
CA GLY A 111 -2.09 15.98 -2.93
C GLY A 111 -3.48 16.37 -3.43
N ALA A 112 -4.33 15.40 -3.75
CA ALA A 112 -5.71 15.64 -4.17
C ALA A 112 -6.55 16.28 -3.06
N ILE A 113 -6.42 15.82 -1.81
CA ILE A 113 -7.08 16.47 -0.66
C ILE A 113 -6.63 17.93 -0.50
N LYS A 114 -5.34 18.23 -0.75
CA LYS A 114 -4.83 19.60 -0.69
C LYS A 114 -5.52 20.50 -1.72
N ARG A 115 -5.68 20.02 -2.97
CA ARG A 115 -6.34 20.78 -4.04
C ARG A 115 -7.82 20.99 -3.75
N LEU A 116 -8.53 19.94 -3.35
CA LEU A 116 -9.93 20.03 -2.93
C LEU A 116 -10.14 21.06 -1.82
N SER A 117 -9.22 21.11 -0.85
CA SER A 117 -9.29 22.05 0.27
C SER A 117 -9.20 23.53 -0.15
N SER A 118 -8.64 23.82 -1.33
CA SER A 118 -8.54 25.16 -1.91
C SER A 118 -9.62 25.47 -2.95
N SER A 119 -10.00 24.49 -3.78
CA SER A 119 -10.94 24.71 -4.88
C SER A 119 -12.39 24.51 -4.47
N LEU A 120 -12.65 23.67 -3.46
CA LEU A 120 -13.99 23.26 -3.03
C LEU A 120 -14.86 22.74 -4.20
N SER A 121 -14.21 22.15 -5.22
CA SER A 121 -14.85 21.70 -6.45
C SER A 121 -15.21 20.22 -6.39
N VAL A 122 -16.34 19.85 -6.99
CA VAL A 122 -16.79 18.44 -7.06
C VAL A 122 -15.79 17.60 -7.85
N ALA A 123 -15.20 18.17 -8.90
CA ALA A 123 -14.17 17.50 -9.70
C ALA A 123 -12.92 17.14 -8.86
N ASP A 124 -12.47 18.01 -7.96
CA ASP A 124 -11.34 17.69 -7.07
C ASP A 124 -11.71 16.67 -5.98
N LEU A 125 -12.99 16.62 -5.58
CA LEU A 125 -13.49 15.59 -4.68
C LEU A 125 -13.49 14.22 -5.36
N GLU A 126 -14.02 14.13 -6.58
CA GLU A 126 -13.98 12.92 -7.40
C GLU A 126 -12.55 12.45 -7.61
N ALA A 127 -11.63 13.37 -7.95
CA ALA A 127 -10.21 13.04 -8.11
C ALA A 127 -9.59 12.50 -6.80
N ALA A 128 -9.93 13.06 -5.64
CA ALA A 128 -9.44 12.55 -4.35
C ALA A 128 -9.96 11.13 -4.06
N LEU A 129 -11.25 10.89 -4.31
CA LEU A 129 -11.88 9.58 -4.14
C LEU A 129 -11.31 8.54 -5.11
N GLU A 130 -11.02 8.93 -6.35
CA GLU A 130 -10.39 8.05 -7.34
C GLU A 130 -8.98 7.63 -6.92
N GLN A 131 -8.17 8.55 -6.39
CA GLN A 131 -6.85 8.21 -5.85
C GLN A 131 -6.96 7.27 -4.65
N GLN A 132 -7.95 7.49 -3.77
CA GLN A 132 -8.23 6.62 -2.63
C GLN A 132 -8.65 5.21 -3.07
N ALA A 133 -9.56 5.11 -4.04
CA ALA A 133 -10.02 3.83 -4.58
C ALA A 133 -8.88 3.08 -5.28
N SER A 134 -8.04 3.79 -6.03
CA SER A 134 -6.88 3.20 -6.70
C SER A 134 -5.87 2.62 -5.70
N PHE A 135 -5.62 3.31 -4.58
CA PHE A 135 -4.80 2.79 -3.48
C PHE A 135 -5.38 1.48 -2.94
N TRP A 136 -6.66 1.44 -2.60
CA TRP A 136 -7.29 0.23 -2.06
C TRP A 136 -7.35 -0.92 -3.06
N LYS A 137 -7.56 -0.62 -4.35
CA LYS A 137 -7.47 -1.62 -5.42
C LYS A 137 -6.08 -2.23 -5.48
N LEU A 138 -5.03 -1.40 -5.41
CA LEU A 138 -3.65 -1.89 -5.39
C LEU A 138 -3.40 -2.80 -4.18
N ILE A 139 -3.75 -2.33 -2.97
CA ILE A 139 -3.56 -3.12 -1.74
C ILE A 139 -4.33 -4.44 -1.81
N GLY A 140 -5.58 -4.43 -2.30
CA GLY A 140 -6.37 -5.64 -2.47
C GLY A 140 -5.74 -6.66 -3.42
N ILE A 141 -5.20 -6.20 -4.56
CA ILE A 141 -4.48 -7.07 -5.51
C ILE A 141 -3.21 -7.64 -4.85
N LEU A 142 -2.43 -6.82 -4.15
CA LEU A 142 -1.23 -7.27 -3.46
C LEU A 142 -1.53 -8.30 -2.37
N VAL A 143 -2.60 -8.10 -1.61
CA VAL A 143 -3.06 -9.07 -0.60
C VAL A 143 -3.46 -10.39 -1.25
N LEU A 144 -4.19 -10.36 -2.37
CA LEU A 144 -4.57 -11.58 -3.09
C LEU A 144 -3.34 -12.35 -3.58
N ILE A 145 -2.35 -11.65 -4.15
CA ILE A 145 -1.09 -12.25 -4.57
C ILE A 145 -0.38 -12.89 -3.38
N SER A 146 -0.28 -12.19 -2.25
CA SER A 146 0.35 -12.72 -1.03
C SER A 146 -0.33 -13.98 -0.50
N ILE A 147 -1.67 -14.03 -0.53
CA ILE A 147 -2.43 -15.23 -0.13
C ILE A 147 -2.12 -16.41 -1.06
N VAL A 148 -2.14 -16.18 -2.38
CA VAL A 148 -1.81 -17.23 -3.37
C VAL A 148 -0.39 -17.76 -3.15
N LEU A 149 0.59 -16.87 -2.97
CA LEU A 149 1.97 -17.26 -2.69
C LEU A 149 2.08 -18.05 -1.38
N MET A 150 1.38 -17.63 -0.32
CA MET A 150 1.38 -18.33 0.96
C MET A 150 0.82 -19.76 0.83
N VAL A 151 -0.28 -19.94 0.10
CA VAL A 151 -0.88 -21.26 -0.15
C VAL A 151 0.07 -22.15 -0.96
N VAL A 152 0.68 -21.62 -2.03
CA VAL A 152 1.64 -22.37 -2.85
C VAL A 152 2.85 -22.80 -2.02
N MET A 153 3.41 -21.90 -1.21
CA MET A 153 4.54 -22.20 -0.33
C MET A 153 4.19 -23.25 0.73
N LEU A 154 2.98 -23.20 1.28
CA LEU A 154 2.51 -24.18 2.26
C LEU A 154 2.35 -25.58 1.63
N LEU A 155 1.80 -25.67 0.42
CA LEU A 155 1.69 -26.94 -0.32
C LEU A 155 3.07 -27.48 -0.72
N ALA A 156 3.98 -26.62 -1.17
CA ALA A 156 5.34 -27.01 -1.51
C ALA A 156 6.13 -27.47 -0.28
N GLY A 157 6.00 -26.76 0.84
CA GLY A 157 6.65 -27.09 2.11
C GLY A 157 6.13 -28.40 2.70
N LEU A 158 4.81 -28.65 2.67
CA LEU A 158 4.23 -29.93 3.07
C LEU A 158 4.68 -31.07 2.15
N GLY A 159 4.73 -30.84 0.84
CA GLY A 159 5.25 -31.81 -0.13
C GLY A 159 6.72 -32.16 0.13
N GLY A 160 7.57 -31.17 0.41
CA GLY A 160 8.97 -31.36 0.76
C GLY A 160 9.18 -32.09 2.08
N ALA A 161 8.41 -31.73 3.13
CA ALA A 161 8.46 -32.40 4.43
C ALA A 161 8.00 -33.86 4.36
N LEU A 162 6.96 -34.16 3.59
CA LEU A 162 6.50 -35.53 3.36
C LEU A 162 7.50 -36.34 2.52
N PHE A 163 8.15 -35.71 1.54
CA PHE A 163 9.18 -36.35 0.72
C PHE A 163 10.44 -36.68 1.55
N MET A 164 10.90 -35.77 2.42
CA MET A 164 12.00 -36.05 3.37
C MET A 164 11.62 -37.17 4.35
N GLY A 165 10.43 -37.09 4.96
CA GLY A 165 9.95 -38.12 5.87
C GLY A 165 9.77 -39.50 5.23
N ALA A 166 9.41 -39.57 3.94
CA ALA A 166 9.34 -40.81 3.18
C ALA A 166 10.73 -41.32 2.72
N ALA A 167 11.71 -40.42 2.54
CA ALA A 167 13.08 -40.75 2.15
C ALA A 167 13.97 -41.17 3.35
N GLY A 168 13.48 -41.07 4.59
CA GLY A 168 14.20 -41.50 5.79
C GLY A 168 15.36 -40.58 6.20
N LEU A 169 15.35 -39.32 5.74
CA LEU A 169 16.25 -38.25 6.17
C LEU A 169 15.59 -37.39 7.26
#